data_AF-A0A2N3DUN8-F1
#
_entry.id   AF-A0A2N3DUN8-F1
#
_cell.length_a   1.000
_cell.length_b   1.000
_cell.length_c   1.000
_cell.angle_alpha   90.00
_cell.angle_beta   90.00
_cell.angle_gamma   90.00
#
_symmetry.space_group_name_H-M   'P 1'
#
loop_
_entity.id
_entity.type
_entity.pdbx_description
1 polymer ?
#
loop_
_entity_poly.entity_id
_entity_poly.type
_entity_poly.pdbx_seq_one_letter_code
_entity_poly.pdbx_strand_id
1 'polypeptide(L)'
;MEIRVSGHQIETGEALQSHVSDRMNAIADKYFSRAIGAHATFGKGPHDSFQCDIVAHVMQGLVLKGRGQAQDAHVAFEGAAERIEKQLRRYMRRLKDRNPGANNVAMPTLDEVADNASYTVFDAGDDEDAGDAPAIIAETRVDIPTSSVSDAVMMLDLRNTNALLFVNSRTGSHNMVYRRDDGTIGWVEPR
;
A
#
# COMPACT_ATOMS: atom_id res chain seq x y z
N MET A 1 8.42 7.40 -14.87
CA MET A 1 8.28 7.06 -13.44
C MET A 1 9.59 7.43 -12.76
N GLU A 2 9.58 8.07 -11.59
CA GLU A 2 10.81 8.25 -10.80
C GLU A 2 11.11 6.95 -10.05
N ILE A 3 12.25 6.31 -10.35
CA ILE A 3 12.66 5.04 -9.74
C ILE A 3 13.93 5.30 -8.95
N ARG A 4 13.89 5.03 -7.64
CA ARG A 4 15.04 5.12 -6.76
C ARG A 4 15.46 3.73 -6.30
N VAL A 5 16.74 3.43 -6.46
CA VAL A 5 17.34 2.17 -6.04
C VAL A 5 18.34 2.46 -4.94
N SER A 6 18.14 1.84 -3.78
CA SER A 6 18.96 2.02 -2.59
C SER A 6 19.52 0.68 -2.12
N GLY A 7 20.81 0.63 -1.80
CA GLY A 7 21.47 -0.54 -1.20
C GLY A 7 21.75 -0.31 0.28
N HIS A 8 21.26 -1.20 1.14
CA HIS A 8 21.62 -1.26 2.55
C HIS A 8 22.70 -2.34 2.73
N GLN A 9 23.95 -1.90 2.90
CA GLN A 9 25.13 -2.77 3.05
C GLN A 9 25.42 -3.69 1.84
N ILE A 10 24.94 -3.32 0.66
CA ILE A 10 25.18 -4.00 -0.61
C ILE A 10 25.44 -2.94 -1.69
N GLU A 11 26.43 -3.19 -2.55
CA GLU A 11 26.68 -2.35 -3.71
C GLU A 11 25.64 -2.64 -4.80
N THR A 12 24.79 -1.67 -5.08
CA THR A 12 23.85 -1.73 -6.20
C THR A 12 24.59 -1.32 -7.48
N GLY A 13 25.19 -2.29 -8.17
CA GLY A 13 25.86 -2.06 -9.45
C GLY A 13 24.91 -1.50 -10.54
N GLU A 14 25.49 -0.89 -11.57
CA GLU A 14 24.73 -0.27 -12.68
C GLU A 14 23.82 -1.26 -13.40
N ALA A 15 24.27 -2.50 -13.58
CA ALA A 15 23.48 -3.58 -14.17
C ALA A 15 22.20 -3.90 -13.38
N LEU A 16 22.28 -3.89 -12.03
CA LEU A 16 21.12 -4.11 -11.16
C LEU A 16 20.16 -2.91 -11.24
N GLN A 17 20.70 -1.69 -11.23
CA GLN A 17 19.89 -0.47 -11.34
C GLN A 17 19.13 -0.39 -12.68
N SER A 18 19.81 -0.70 -13.79
CA SER A 18 19.17 -0.77 -15.11
C SER A 18 18.09 -1.84 -15.13
N HIS A 19 18.39 -3.06 -14.66
CA HIS A 19 17.42 -4.15 -14.62
C HIS A 19 16.17 -3.80 -13.81
N VAL A 20 16.35 -3.21 -12.62
CA VAL A 20 15.24 -2.74 -11.78
C VAL A 20 14.42 -1.67 -12.50
N SER A 21 15.10 -0.70 -13.13
CA SER A 21 14.45 0.39 -13.85
C SER A 21 13.64 -0.11 -15.03
N ASP A 22 14.21 -0.98 -15.87
CA ASP A 22 13.56 -1.55 -17.05
C ASP A 22 12.33 -2.38 -16.65
N ARG A 23 12.47 -3.22 -15.62
CA ARG A 23 11.37 -4.07 -15.14
C ARG A 23 10.23 -3.25 -14.55
N MET A 24 10.56 -2.26 -13.72
CA MET A 24 9.55 -1.40 -13.09
C MET A 24 8.87 -0.49 -14.12
N ASN A 25 9.59 0.02 -15.12
CA ASN A 25 8.99 0.74 -16.24
C ASN A 25 8.08 -0.16 -17.09
N ALA A 26 8.47 -1.41 -17.37
CA ALA A 26 7.61 -2.34 -18.11
C ALA A 26 6.31 -2.68 -17.34
N ILE A 27 6.39 -2.82 -16.01
CA ILE A 27 5.19 -2.96 -15.16
C ILE A 27 4.38 -1.66 -15.21
N ALA A 28 5.04 -0.50 -15.22
CA ALA A 28 4.39 0.79 -15.35
C ALA A 28 3.62 0.89 -16.65
N ASP A 29 4.26 0.74 -17.80
CA ASP A 29 3.64 0.91 -19.11
C ASP A 29 2.45 -0.03 -19.32
N LYS A 30 2.50 -1.23 -18.72
CA LYS A 30 1.43 -2.22 -18.80
C LYS A 30 0.20 -1.88 -17.96
N TYR A 31 0.37 -1.26 -16.80
CA TYR A 31 -0.72 -1.07 -15.82
C TYR A 31 -0.99 0.39 -15.44
N PHE A 32 -0.08 1.32 -15.71
CA PHE A 32 -0.13 2.73 -15.37
C PHE A 32 0.15 3.58 -16.62
N SER A 33 -0.72 4.54 -16.93
CA SER A 33 -0.34 5.60 -17.89
C SER A 33 0.62 6.63 -17.28
N ARG A 34 0.55 6.82 -15.95
CA ARG A 34 1.40 7.72 -15.16
C ARG A 34 1.54 7.19 -13.73
N ALA A 35 2.66 6.52 -13.44
CA ALA A 35 3.02 6.19 -12.06
C ALA A 35 3.88 7.29 -11.43
N ILE A 36 3.64 7.57 -10.14
CA ILE A 36 4.23 8.69 -9.41
C ILE A 36 5.69 8.37 -9.04
N GLY A 37 5.97 7.17 -8.53
CA GLY A 37 7.35 6.75 -8.26
C GLY A 37 7.46 5.39 -7.56
N ALA A 38 8.65 4.81 -7.59
CA ALA A 38 8.95 3.56 -6.90
C ALA A 38 10.31 3.62 -6.21
N HIS A 39 10.39 3.03 -5.02
CA HIS A 39 11.62 2.89 -4.25
C HIS A 39 11.92 1.41 -4.04
N ALA A 40 13.05 0.95 -4.55
CA ALA A 40 13.55 -0.41 -4.36
C ALA A 40 14.74 -0.37 -3.40
N THR A 41 14.61 -1.04 -2.26
CA THR A 41 15.67 -1.16 -1.25
C THR A 41 16.18 -2.59 -1.24
N PHE A 42 17.48 -2.75 -1.43
CA PHE A 42 18.19 -4.01 -1.33
C PHE A 42 18.86 -4.11 0.04
N GLY A 43 18.82 -5.28 0.67
CA GLY A 43 19.45 -5.53 1.97
C GLY A 43 19.92 -6.97 2.10
N LYS A 44 20.80 -7.23 3.07
CA LYS A 44 21.19 -8.59 3.44
C LYS A 44 20.06 -9.25 4.24
N GLY A 45 19.66 -10.43 3.80
CA GLY A 45 18.71 -11.29 4.48
C GLY A 45 19.41 -12.37 5.33
N PRO A 46 18.62 -13.19 6.05
CA PRO A 46 19.13 -14.35 6.80
C PRO A 46 19.92 -15.32 5.91
N HIS A 47 20.93 -15.99 6.47
CA HIS A 47 21.71 -17.05 5.79
C HIS A 47 22.42 -16.61 4.50
N ASP A 48 23.01 -15.41 4.49
CA ASP A 48 23.74 -14.84 3.34
C ASP A 48 22.88 -14.66 2.08
N SER A 49 21.55 -14.61 2.27
CA SER A 49 20.61 -14.31 1.19
C SER A 49 20.46 -12.81 0.98
N PHE A 50 19.92 -12.44 -0.18
CA PHE A 50 19.52 -11.08 -0.51
C PHE A 50 18.03 -10.88 -0.28
N GLN A 51 17.69 -9.69 0.16
CA GLN A 51 16.32 -9.24 0.35
C GLN A 51 16.09 -7.97 -0.47
N CYS A 52 14.94 -7.89 -1.11
CA CYS A 52 14.49 -6.71 -1.84
C CYS A 52 13.12 -6.29 -1.32
N ASP A 53 13.00 -5.04 -0.89
CA ASP A 53 11.76 -4.41 -0.49
C ASP A 53 11.43 -3.30 -1.50
N ILE A 54 10.29 -3.41 -2.17
CA ILE A 54 9.79 -2.43 -3.15
C ILE A 54 8.58 -1.72 -2.55
N VAL A 55 8.62 -0.39 -2.57
CA VAL A 55 7.50 0.48 -2.26
C VAL A 55 7.16 1.28 -3.51
N ALA A 56 6.00 1.03 -4.10
CA ALA A 56 5.55 1.70 -5.32
C ALA A 56 4.35 2.62 -5.02
N HIS A 57 4.49 3.89 -5.38
CA HIS A 57 3.46 4.91 -5.32
C HIS A 57 2.81 5.02 -6.70
N VAL A 58 1.60 4.50 -6.81
CA VAL A 58 0.91 4.36 -8.09
C VAL A 58 0.02 5.56 -8.38
N MET A 59 -0.83 5.90 -7.42
CA MET A 59 -1.78 7.02 -7.47
C MET A 59 -1.77 7.69 -6.10
N GLN A 60 -2.31 8.91 -5.99
CA GLN A 60 -2.54 9.55 -4.70
C GLN A 60 -3.38 8.62 -3.81
N GLY A 61 -2.80 8.16 -2.68
CA GLY A 61 -3.46 7.26 -1.73
C GLY A 61 -3.27 5.75 -1.95
N LEU A 62 -2.67 5.29 -3.07
CA LEU A 62 -2.39 3.86 -3.30
C LEU A 62 -0.88 3.58 -3.25
N VAL A 63 -0.46 2.93 -2.16
CA VAL A 63 0.90 2.45 -1.94
C VAL A 63 0.93 0.93 -1.99
N LEU A 64 1.75 0.39 -2.89
CA LEU A 64 1.98 -1.04 -2.99
C LEU A 64 3.31 -1.39 -2.36
N LYS A 65 3.33 -2.48 -1.60
CA LYS A 65 4.53 -2.99 -0.95
C LYS A 65 4.76 -4.44 -1.39
N GLY A 66 5.99 -4.74 -1.78
CA GLY A 66 6.41 -6.07 -2.22
C GLY A 66 7.75 -6.39 -1.60
N ARG A 67 7.86 -7.59 -1.02
CA ARG A 67 9.11 -8.09 -0.43
C ARG A 67 9.49 -9.39 -1.11
N GLY A 68 10.75 -9.53 -1.47
CA GLY A 68 11.33 -10.75 -2.02
C GLY A 68 12.63 -11.11 -1.32
N GLN A 69 12.92 -12.40 -1.24
CA GLN A 69 14.15 -12.93 -0.66
C GLN A 69 14.65 -14.08 -1.52
N ALA A 70 15.93 -14.08 -1.85
CA ALA A 70 16.58 -15.12 -2.65
C ALA A 70 18.10 -15.12 -2.42
N GLN A 71 18.80 -16.13 -2.92
CA GLN A 71 20.27 -16.18 -2.86
C GLN A 71 20.96 -15.20 -3.84
N ASP A 72 20.19 -14.55 -4.71
CA ASP A 72 20.66 -13.58 -5.69
C ASP A 72 19.78 -12.32 -5.62
N ALA A 73 20.39 -11.13 -5.67
CA ALA A 73 19.69 -9.85 -5.63
C ALA A 73 18.70 -9.68 -6.80
N HIS A 74 19.02 -10.16 -8.00
CA HIS A 74 18.14 -10.12 -9.17
C HIS A 74 16.89 -10.96 -8.93
N VAL A 75 17.07 -12.16 -8.38
CA VAL A 75 15.96 -13.10 -8.09
C VAL A 75 15.11 -12.58 -6.93
N ALA A 76 15.72 -11.98 -5.92
CA ALA A 76 15.01 -11.34 -4.82
C ALA A 76 14.14 -10.18 -5.32
N PHE A 77 14.65 -9.38 -6.25
CA PHE A 77 13.90 -8.32 -6.92
C PHE A 77 12.73 -8.85 -7.74
N GLU A 78 12.93 -9.87 -8.60
CA GLU A 78 11.82 -10.46 -9.37
C GLU A 78 10.72 -11.00 -8.46
N GLY A 79 11.07 -11.64 -7.35
CA GLY A 79 10.09 -12.08 -6.36
C GLY A 79 9.32 -10.93 -5.70
N ALA A 80 9.94 -9.77 -5.49
CA ALA A 80 9.25 -8.58 -5.00
C ALA A 80 8.34 -7.97 -6.10
N ALA A 81 8.83 -7.88 -7.33
CA ALA A 81 8.13 -7.34 -8.49
C ALA A 81 6.88 -8.17 -8.86
N GLU A 82 6.97 -9.51 -8.82
CA GLU A 82 5.83 -10.40 -9.07
C GLU A 82 4.70 -10.19 -8.06
N ARG A 83 5.05 -9.97 -6.77
CA ARG A 83 4.06 -9.65 -5.73
C ARG A 83 3.36 -8.33 -6.01
N ILE A 84 4.11 -7.29 -6.43
CA ILE A 84 3.54 -6.01 -6.86
C ILE A 84 2.59 -6.21 -8.05
N GLU A 85 3.02 -6.96 -9.08
CA GLU A 85 2.19 -7.24 -10.27
C GLU A 85 0.91 -8.02 -9.92
N LYS A 86 0.99 -8.97 -9.00
CA LYS A 86 -0.18 -9.73 -8.53
C LYS A 86 -1.19 -8.85 -7.79
N GLN A 87 -0.71 -7.96 -6.90
CA GLN A 87 -1.55 -6.98 -6.22
C GLN A 87 -2.23 -6.05 -7.24
N LEU A 88 -1.49 -5.59 -8.24
CA LEU A 88 -2.00 -4.74 -9.31
C LEU A 88 -3.05 -5.41 -10.17
N ARG A 89 -2.80 -6.64 -10.61
CA ARG A 89 -3.75 -7.41 -11.39
C ARG A 89 -5.05 -7.62 -10.63
N ARG A 90 -4.97 -7.91 -9.33
CA ARG A 90 -6.15 -8.06 -8.46
C ARG A 90 -6.94 -6.76 -8.35
N TYR A 91 -6.24 -5.63 -8.22
CA TYR A 91 -6.84 -4.31 -8.17
C TYR A 91 -7.56 -3.95 -9.49
N MET A 92 -6.86 -4.07 -10.62
CA MET A 92 -7.40 -3.77 -11.95
C MET A 92 -8.59 -4.64 -12.32
N ARG A 93 -8.54 -5.95 -12.00
CA ARG A 93 -9.68 -6.87 -12.26
C ARG A 93 -10.93 -6.41 -11.51
N ARG A 94 -10.80 -6.06 -10.23
CA ARG A 94 -11.91 -5.58 -9.41
C ARG A 94 -12.47 -4.24 -9.87
N LEU A 95 -11.62 -3.35 -10.41
CA LEU A 95 -12.06 -2.07 -10.99
C LEU A 95 -12.87 -2.30 -12.28
N LYS A 96 -12.44 -3.23 -13.13
CA LYS A 96 -13.16 -3.61 -14.36
C LYS A 96 -14.49 -4.30 -14.05
N ASP A 97 -14.53 -5.17 -13.04
CA ASP A 97 -15.75 -5.87 -12.61
C ASP A 97 -16.80 -4.90 -11.99
N ARG A 98 -16.39 -3.72 -11.52
CA ARG A 98 -17.28 -2.65 -11.02
C ARG A 98 -18.00 -1.86 -12.12
N ASN A 99 -17.53 -1.93 -13.38
CA ASN A 99 -18.11 -1.18 -14.51
C ASN A 99 -18.56 -2.12 -15.66
N PRO A 100 -19.63 -2.93 -15.47
CA PRO A 100 -20.09 -3.86 -16.50
C PRO A 100 -20.74 -3.20 -17.73
N GLY A 101 -20.94 -1.87 -17.75
CA GLY A 101 -21.58 -1.13 -18.85
C GLY A 101 -20.67 -0.22 -19.68
N ALA A 102 -19.40 -0.03 -19.30
CA ALA A 102 -18.53 0.96 -19.93
C ALA A 102 -17.61 0.29 -20.97
N ASN A 103 -18.16 -0.07 -22.12
CA ASN A 103 -17.41 -0.69 -23.22
C ASN A 103 -16.43 0.26 -23.93
N ASN A 104 -16.22 1.50 -23.46
CA ASN A 104 -15.29 2.48 -24.05
C ASN A 104 -15.01 3.66 -23.09
N VAL A 105 -14.33 3.47 -21.97
CA VAL A 105 -13.89 4.63 -21.16
C VAL A 105 -12.39 4.57 -20.92
N ALA A 106 -11.73 5.57 -21.48
CA ALA A 106 -10.32 5.90 -21.28
C ALA A 106 -9.98 6.04 -19.80
N MET A 107 -8.69 5.91 -19.49
CA MET A 107 -8.15 6.10 -18.15
C MET A 107 -8.70 7.38 -17.48
N PRO A 108 -9.04 7.34 -16.18
CA PRO A 108 -9.56 8.51 -15.49
C PRO A 108 -8.48 9.62 -15.46
N THR A 109 -8.89 10.83 -15.81
CA THR A 109 -8.05 12.04 -15.82
C THR A 109 -7.97 12.69 -14.43
N LEU A 110 -6.87 13.42 -14.20
CA LEU A 110 -6.41 13.91 -12.89
C LEU A 110 -7.31 14.94 -12.17
N ASP A 111 -8.41 15.40 -12.76
CA ASP A 111 -9.23 16.46 -12.15
C ASP A 111 -10.04 15.99 -10.92
N GLU A 112 -10.24 14.68 -10.73
CA GLU A 112 -10.99 14.15 -9.57
C GLU A 112 -10.10 13.86 -8.34
N VAL A 113 -8.77 14.08 -8.42
CA VAL A 113 -7.80 13.68 -7.37
C VAL A 113 -7.12 14.88 -6.69
N ALA A 114 -7.49 16.11 -7.05
CA ALA A 114 -6.83 17.33 -6.58
C ALA A 114 -7.12 17.71 -5.10
N ASP A 115 -8.14 17.14 -4.46
CA ASP A 115 -8.72 17.72 -3.22
C ASP A 115 -8.17 17.19 -1.88
N ASN A 116 -7.08 16.41 -1.84
CA ASN A 116 -6.56 15.90 -0.55
C ASN A 116 -5.02 15.92 -0.47
N ALA A 117 -4.46 17.11 -0.26
CA ALA A 117 -3.05 17.27 0.07
C ALA A 117 -2.86 18.20 1.27
N SER A 118 -2.55 17.63 2.44
CA SER A 118 -1.64 18.27 3.40
C SER A 118 -1.15 17.26 4.45
N TYR A 119 0.16 17.09 4.54
CA TYR A 119 0.87 16.30 5.54
C TYR A 119 1.66 17.25 6.44
N THR A 120 1.49 17.18 7.76
CA THR A 120 2.40 17.83 8.74
C THR A 120 2.49 16.99 10.00
N VAL A 121 3.73 16.62 10.35
CA VAL A 121 4.16 15.90 11.56
C VAL A 121 4.58 16.92 12.62
N PHE A 122 4.18 16.73 13.88
CA PHE A 122 4.88 17.26 15.07
C PHE A 122 4.70 16.32 16.28
N ASP A 123 5.71 16.37 17.15
CA ASP A 123 6.16 15.39 18.15
C ASP A 123 5.66 15.65 19.60
N ALA A 124 5.83 14.60 20.42
CA ALA A 124 5.53 14.15 21.78
C ALA A 124 5.28 15.06 23.01
N GLY A 125 4.57 14.45 23.98
CA GLY A 125 4.57 14.66 25.45
C GLY A 125 3.19 14.31 26.05
N ASP A 126 2.99 13.56 27.14
CA ASP A 126 3.83 12.86 28.13
C ASP A 126 2.94 11.80 28.85
N ASP A 127 3.57 10.86 29.54
CA ASP A 127 3.04 9.64 30.20
C ASP A 127 2.02 9.87 31.34
N GLU A 128 1.10 8.91 31.53
CA GLU A 128 0.55 8.58 32.86
C GLU A 128 0.36 7.05 33.02
N ASP A 129 0.72 6.57 34.21
CA ASP A 129 0.81 5.18 34.68
C ASP A 129 -0.40 4.29 34.36
N ALA A 130 -0.14 3.14 33.72
CA ALA A 130 -1.07 2.01 33.69
C ALA A 130 -0.38 0.78 34.31
N GLY A 131 -1.04 0.13 35.28
CA GLY A 131 -0.55 -1.07 35.99
C GLY A 131 -0.39 -2.30 35.10
N ASP A 132 -0.73 -3.50 35.60
CA ASP A 132 -0.65 -4.80 34.87
C ASP A 132 -1.62 -4.92 33.66
N ALA A 133 -2.10 -3.78 33.15
CA ALA A 133 -2.83 -3.67 31.90
C ALA A 133 -1.83 -3.37 30.77
N PRO A 134 -2.06 -3.89 29.55
CA PRO A 134 -1.23 -3.55 28.40
C PRO A 134 -1.15 -2.03 28.21
N ALA A 135 0.05 -1.53 27.92
CA ALA A 135 0.30 -0.11 27.71
C ALA A 135 -0.65 0.45 26.64
N ILE A 136 -1.44 1.46 27.03
CA ILE A 136 -2.38 2.13 26.13
C ILE A 136 -1.57 3.19 25.38
N ILE A 137 -1.21 2.90 24.13
CA ILE A 137 -0.50 3.85 23.27
C ILE A 137 -1.56 4.71 22.58
N ALA A 138 -1.65 5.98 23.00
CA ALA A 138 -2.52 6.96 22.36
C ALA A 138 -1.91 7.44 21.03
N GLU A 139 -2.26 6.79 19.92
CA GLU A 139 -1.99 7.36 18.60
C GLU A 139 -2.90 8.60 18.41
N THR A 140 -2.29 9.78 18.44
CA THR A 140 -3.01 11.05 18.71
C THR A 140 -3.99 11.44 17.60
N ARG A 141 -3.72 11.09 16.33
CA ARG A 141 -4.59 11.41 15.17
C ARG A 141 -4.40 10.39 14.06
N VAL A 142 -5.51 9.81 13.57
CA VAL A 142 -5.54 8.90 12.43
C VAL A 142 -6.49 9.47 11.38
N ASP A 143 -6.04 9.54 10.13
CA ASP A 143 -6.89 9.96 9.02
C ASP A 143 -8.00 8.93 8.78
N ILE A 144 -9.25 9.37 8.95
CA ILE A 144 -10.44 8.55 8.76
C ILE A 144 -10.88 8.68 7.30
N PRO A 145 -10.71 7.65 6.46
CA PRO A 145 -11.10 7.74 5.07
C PRO A 145 -12.63 7.79 4.95
N THR A 146 -13.13 8.55 3.97
CA THR A 146 -14.53 8.44 3.55
C THR A 146 -14.63 7.34 2.50
N SER A 147 -15.43 6.31 2.75
CA SER A 147 -15.46 5.11 1.92
C SER A 147 -16.77 4.34 2.04
N SER A 148 -17.05 3.44 1.11
CA SER A 148 -18.12 2.46 1.30
C SER A 148 -17.69 1.36 2.27
N VAL A 149 -18.64 0.61 2.85
CA VAL A 149 -18.32 -0.53 3.72
C VAL A 149 -17.41 -1.53 3.01
N SER A 150 -17.69 -1.85 1.75
CA SER A 150 -16.86 -2.74 0.94
C SER A 150 -15.43 -2.22 0.72
N ASP A 151 -15.27 -0.91 0.51
CA ASP A 151 -13.95 -0.29 0.34
C ASP A 151 -13.17 -0.25 1.65
N ALA A 152 -13.86 -0.04 2.78
CA ALA A 152 -13.26 -0.10 4.10
C ALA A 152 -12.74 -1.52 4.43
N VAL A 153 -13.50 -2.57 4.11
CA VAL A 153 -13.02 -3.96 4.25
C VAL A 153 -11.80 -4.22 3.37
N MET A 154 -11.82 -3.70 2.14
CA MET A 154 -10.67 -3.81 1.24
C MET A 154 -9.44 -3.07 1.77
N MET A 155 -9.61 -1.88 2.35
CA MET A 155 -8.52 -1.13 2.97
C MET A 155 -7.98 -1.83 4.21
N LEU A 156 -8.83 -2.46 5.02
CA LEU A 156 -8.43 -3.27 6.17
C LEU A 156 -7.51 -4.41 5.74
N ASP A 157 -7.88 -5.14 4.67
CA ASP A 157 -7.06 -6.22 4.11
C ASP A 157 -5.75 -5.71 3.52
N LEU A 158 -5.76 -4.59 2.80
CA LEU A 158 -4.56 -4.03 2.15
C LEU A 158 -3.56 -3.45 3.15
N ARG A 159 -4.07 -2.79 4.20
CA ARG A 159 -3.23 -2.22 5.28
C ARG A 159 -2.75 -3.29 6.26
N ASN A 160 -3.28 -4.52 6.16
CA ASN A 160 -3.02 -5.61 7.09
C ASN A 160 -3.26 -5.17 8.55
N THR A 161 -4.34 -4.43 8.78
CA THR A 161 -4.77 -3.99 10.11
C THR A 161 -5.93 -4.84 10.61
N ASN A 162 -6.12 -4.91 11.93
CA ASN A 162 -7.20 -5.67 12.54
C ASN A 162 -8.53 -4.89 12.60
N ALA A 163 -8.46 -3.56 12.62
CA ALA A 163 -9.63 -2.70 12.64
C ALA A 163 -9.37 -1.43 11.80
N LEU A 164 -10.43 -0.92 11.18
CA LEU A 164 -10.42 0.30 10.41
C LEU A 164 -11.69 1.10 10.68
N LEU A 165 -11.52 2.32 11.18
CA LEU A 165 -12.58 3.33 11.29
C LEU A 165 -12.64 4.12 9.97
N PHE A 166 -13.84 4.36 9.46
CA PHE A 166 -14.09 5.10 8.22
C PHE A 166 -15.41 5.87 8.30
N VAL A 167 -15.58 6.91 7.49
CA VAL A 167 -16.88 7.58 7.32
C VAL A 167 -17.60 6.92 6.15
N ASN A 168 -18.83 6.46 6.37
CA ASN A 168 -19.59 5.80 5.32
C ASN A 168 -20.09 6.84 4.30
N SER A 169 -19.61 6.72 3.07
CA SER A 169 -19.97 7.62 1.95
C SER A 169 -21.47 7.76 1.69
N ARG A 170 -22.31 6.79 2.10
CA ARG A 170 -23.78 6.88 1.93
C ARG A 170 -24.49 7.53 3.10
N THR A 171 -24.04 7.28 4.33
CA THR A 171 -24.74 7.73 5.54
C THR A 171 -24.08 8.95 6.19
N GLY A 172 -22.84 9.27 5.84
CA GLY A 172 -22.03 10.30 6.49
C GLY A 172 -21.61 9.96 7.92
N SER A 173 -22.01 8.78 8.42
CA SER A 173 -21.74 8.34 9.78
C SER A 173 -20.39 7.64 9.88
N HIS A 174 -19.76 7.76 11.05
CA HIS A 174 -18.59 6.97 11.40
C HIS A 174 -18.98 5.50 11.45
N ASN A 175 -18.15 4.62 10.90
CA ASN A 175 -18.38 3.20 10.83
C ASN A 175 -17.05 2.49 11.09
N MET A 176 -17.09 1.31 11.70
CA MET A 176 -15.90 0.50 11.95
C MET A 176 -16.05 -0.88 11.31
N VAL A 177 -15.02 -1.30 10.58
CA VAL A 177 -14.84 -2.71 10.19
C VAL A 177 -13.68 -3.31 10.94
N TYR A 178 -13.80 -4.56 11.35
CA TYR A 178 -12.75 -5.28 12.07
C TYR A 178 -12.76 -6.77 11.73
N ARG A 179 -11.63 -7.44 11.92
CA ARG A 179 -11.51 -8.89 11.73
C ARG A 179 -11.89 -9.61 13.01
N ARG A 180 -12.73 -10.63 12.90
CA ARG A 180 -13.07 -11.54 14.00
C ARG A 180 -12.09 -12.71 14.07
N ASP A 181 -12.06 -13.38 15.22
CA ASP A 181 -11.19 -14.54 15.45
C ASP A 181 -11.52 -15.73 14.52
N ASP A 182 -12.74 -15.79 14.00
CA ASP A 182 -13.20 -16.78 13.02
C ASP A 182 -12.81 -16.45 11.56
N GLY A 183 -12.08 -15.34 11.34
CA GLY A 183 -11.66 -14.87 10.03
C GLY A 183 -12.73 -14.12 9.25
N THR A 184 -13.94 -13.95 9.80
CA THR A 184 -14.99 -13.12 9.20
C THR A 184 -14.78 -11.63 9.51
N ILE A 185 -15.54 -10.78 8.82
CA ILE A 185 -15.47 -9.33 9.01
C ILE A 185 -16.68 -8.88 9.83
N GLY A 186 -16.41 -8.17 10.93
CA GLY A 186 -17.39 -7.42 11.69
C GLY A 186 -17.55 -6.00 11.15
N TRP A 187 -18.78 -5.52 11.12
CA TRP A 187 -19.13 -4.15 10.79
C TRP A 187 -20.00 -3.58 11.91
N VAL A 188 -19.64 -2.40 12.39
CA VAL A 188 -20.33 -1.66 13.43
C VAL A 188 -20.67 -0.27 12.91
N GLU A 189 -21.94 0.11 13.05
CA GLU A 189 -22.44 1.47 12.85
C GLU A 189 -22.92 2.01 14.22
N PRO A 190 -22.23 3.00 14.81
CA PRO A 190 -22.66 3.69 16.02
C PRO A 190 -23.95 4.50 15.74
N ARG A 191 -24.85 4.51 16.72
CA ARG A 191 -26.08 5.30 16.72
C ARG A 191 -25.89 6.63 17.44
#